data_AF-A0A963IGY2-F1
#
_entry.id   AF-A0A963IGY2-F1
#
_cell.length_a   1.000
_cell.length_b   1.000
_cell.length_c   1.000
_cell.angle_alpha   90.00
_cell.angle_beta   90.00
_cell.angle_gamma   90.00
#
_symmetry.space_group_name_H-M   'P 1'
#
loop_
_entity.id
_entity.type
_entity.pdbx_description
1 polymer ?
#
loop_
_entity_poly.entity_id
_entity_poly.type
_entity_poly.pdbx_seq_one_letter_code
_entity_poly.pdbx_strand_id
1 'polypeptide(L)'
;MYLRQNPFPSRRPFAGSAASGQRGVVLLVALIILVALTLAGVALLRSVDTANLIAGNLSFHQAAIHAGERSTELAITNWLEPNNSLGDPDLHDNSAGNGYRAMREDPPGTDSWDKFWTDTLAAQAVAGTPDAAGNTVSYVIHRLCDGVGAPHVVNCAKSPA
;
A
#
# COMPACT_ATOMS: atom_id res chain seq x y z
N MET A 1 -24.04 16.09 97.01
CA MET A 1 -23.92 17.36 96.27
C MET A 1 -23.58 17.00 94.84
N TYR A 2 -24.45 17.36 93.88
CA TYR A 2 -24.27 17.30 92.41
C TYR A 2 -24.25 15.88 91.77
N LEU A 3 -24.92 15.54 90.65
CA LEU A 3 -25.62 16.31 89.60
C LEU A 3 -26.70 15.46 88.89
N ARG A 4 -27.87 16.10 88.73
CA ARG A 4 -28.69 16.27 87.52
C ARG A 4 -28.71 15.20 86.41
N GLN A 5 -29.93 14.73 86.15
CA GLN A 5 -30.43 14.18 84.89
C GLN A 5 -30.26 15.17 83.72
N ASN A 6 -29.84 14.67 82.55
CA ASN A 6 -30.08 15.29 81.24
C ASN A 6 -30.56 14.19 80.28
N PRO A 7 -31.79 14.25 79.75
CA PRO A 7 -32.22 13.41 78.64
C PRO A 7 -31.68 13.99 77.32
N PHE A 8 -30.92 13.19 76.56
CA PHE A 8 -30.49 13.55 75.21
C PHE A 8 -31.69 13.52 74.23
N PRO A 9 -31.75 14.44 73.25
CA PRO A 9 -32.83 14.48 72.27
C PRO A 9 -32.72 13.38 71.21
N SER A 10 -33.91 12.95 70.79
CA SER A 10 -34.25 11.89 69.85
C SER A 10 -33.58 12.05 68.48
N ARG A 11 -32.95 10.98 67.99
CA ARG A 11 -32.50 10.87 66.58
C ARG A 11 -33.74 10.94 65.68
N ARG A 12 -33.80 11.95 64.80
CA ARG A 12 -34.76 11.96 63.68
C ARG A 12 -34.33 10.89 62.69
N PRO A 13 -35.19 9.94 62.29
CA PRO A 13 -34.88 9.10 61.14
C PRO A 13 -34.81 10.01 59.91
N PHE A 14 -33.78 9.83 59.09
CA PHE A 14 -33.81 10.32 57.73
C PHE A 14 -35.03 9.69 57.07
N ALA A 15 -36.06 10.49 56.85
CA ALA A 15 -37.16 10.13 55.97
C ALA A 15 -36.56 9.98 54.57
N GLY A 16 -36.15 8.75 54.23
CA GLY A 16 -35.93 8.39 52.85
C GLY A 16 -37.25 8.63 52.13
N SER A 17 -37.28 9.60 51.23
CA SER A 17 -38.35 9.72 50.25
C SER A 17 -38.46 8.36 49.55
N ALA A 18 -39.48 7.60 49.90
CA ALA A 18 -39.85 6.41 49.16
C ALA A 18 -40.26 6.90 47.76
N ALA A 19 -39.31 6.82 46.82
CA ALA A 19 -39.56 7.08 45.41
C ALA A 19 -40.58 6.04 44.93
N SER A 20 -41.85 6.46 44.90
CA SER A 20 -42.94 5.68 44.35
C SER A 20 -42.84 5.69 42.81
N GLY A 21 -42.67 4.48 42.24
CA GLY A 21 -43.39 4.12 41.02
C GLY A 21 -42.79 4.43 39.64
N GLN A 22 -41.50 4.17 39.39
CA GLN A 22 -41.00 3.95 38.02
C GLN A 22 -40.11 2.71 37.93
N ARG A 23 -40.65 1.52 38.24
CA ARG A 23 -39.89 0.25 38.13
C ARG A 23 -40.06 -0.46 36.77
N GLY A 24 -41.08 -0.14 35.98
CA GLY A 24 -41.31 -0.75 34.66
C GLY A 24 -40.60 -0.05 33.49
N VAL A 25 -40.55 1.28 33.51
CA VAL A 25 -40.02 2.09 32.39
C VAL A 25 -38.50 2.01 32.27
N VAL A 26 -37.78 1.87 33.39
CA VAL A 26 -36.31 1.78 33.39
C VAL A 26 -35.82 0.55 32.63
N LEU A 27 -36.51 -0.60 32.77
CA LEU A 27 -36.17 -1.82 32.05
C LEU A 27 -36.39 -1.67 30.53
N LEU A 28 -37.50 -1.01 30.14
CA LEU A 28 -37.81 -0.73 28.73
C LEU A 28 -36.74 0.17 28.10
N VAL A 29 -36.37 1.25 28.78
CA VAL A 29 -35.33 2.18 28.31
C VAL A 29 -33.98 1.49 28.23
N ALA A 30 -33.61 0.70 29.24
CA ALA A 30 -32.38 -0.09 29.22
C ALA A 30 -32.33 -1.07 28.04
N LEU A 31 -33.45 -1.74 27.73
CA LEU A 31 -33.54 -2.66 26.59
C LEU A 31 -33.42 -1.92 25.25
N ILE A 32 -34.06 -0.76 25.10
CA ILE A 32 -33.94 0.08 23.90
C ILE A 32 -32.48 0.52 23.70
N ILE A 33 -31.80 0.96 24.76
CA ILE A 33 -30.40 1.36 24.71
C ILE A 33 -29.51 0.18 24.34
N LEU A 34 -29.75 -1.00 24.93
CA LEU A 34 -29.00 -2.21 24.62
C LEU A 34 -29.16 -2.59 23.14
N VAL A 35 -30.40 -2.56 22.62
CA VAL A 35 -30.66 -2.77 21.19
C VAL A 35 -29.95 -1.72 20.33
N ALA A 36 -30.02 -0.43 20.68
CA ALA A 36 -29.35 0.62 19.93
C ALA A 36 -27.81 0.44 19.89
N LEU A 37 -27.19 0.12 21.02
CA LEU A 37 -25.75 -0.14 21.12
C LEU A 37 -25.34 -1.38 20.33
N THR A 38 -26.17 -2.43 20.31
CA THR A 38 -25.88 -3.64 19.51
C THR A 38 -25.99 -3.36 18.01
N LEU A 39 -26.99 -2.58 17.55
CA LEU A 39 -27.09 -2.15 16.16
C LEU A 39 -25.89 -1.29 15.73
N ALA A 40 -25.46 -0.38 16.61
CA ALA A 40 -24.25 0.42 16.39
C ALA A 40 -22.98 -0.46 16.31
N GLY A 41 -22.86 -1.44 17.19
CA GLY A 41 -21.75 -2.41 17.18
C GLY A 41 -21.68 -3.22 15.88
N VAL A 42 -22.83 -3.71 15.37
CA VAL A 42 -22.90 -4.44 14.10
C VAL A 42 -22.52 -3.56 12.92
N ALA A 43 -22.96 -2.30 12.90
CA ALA A 43 -22.57 -1.34 11.87
C ALA A 43 -21.05 -1.08 11.89
N LEU A 44 -20.45 -0.96 13.08
CA LEU A 44 -19.01 -0.75 13.22
C LEU A 44 -18.20 -1.96 12.73
N LEU A 45 -18.60 -3.19 13.06
CA LEU A 45 -17.89 -4.38 12.60
C LEU A 45 -17.86 -4.46 11.07
N ARG A 46 -19.00 -4.19 10.41
CA ARG A 46 -19.04 -4.09 8.94
C ARG A 46 -18.12 -3.02 8.39
N SER A 47 -18.06 -1.86 9.06
CA SER A 47 -17.15 -0.77 8.68
C SER A 47 -15.68 -1.19 8.76
N VAL A 48 -15.30 -1.87 9.85
CA VAL A 48 -13.94 -2.39 10.05
C VAL A 48 -13.60 -3.46 9.01
N ASP A 49 -14.52 -4.38 8.69
CA ASP A 49 -14.30 -5.40 7.65
C ASP A 49 -14.03 -4.75 6.29
N THR A 50 -14.84 -3.75 5.90
CA THR A 50 -14.58 -3.00 4.67
C THR A 50 -13.26 -2.23 4.71
N ALA A 51 -12.91 -1.62 5.85
CA ALA A 51 -11.64 -0.92 6.01
C ALA A 51 -10.44 -1.87 5.87
N ASN A 52 -10.54 -3.09 6.41
CA ASN A 52 -9.51 -4.11 6.31
C ASN A 52 -9.33 -4.59 4.87
N LEU A 53 -10.41 -4.79 4.11
CA LEU A 53 -10.31 -5.16 2.69
C LEU A 53 -9.67 -4.05 1.85
N ILE A 54 -10.02 -2.79 2.12
CA ILE A 54 -9.41 -1.64 1.44
C ILE A 54 -7.91 -1.55 1.78
N ALA A 55 -7.56 -1.71 3.07
CA ALA A 55 -6.18 -1.68 3.52
C ALA A 55 -5.35 -2.83 2.91
N GLY A 56 -5.93 -4.02 2.77
CA GLY A 56 -5.28 -5.17 2.11
C GLY A 56 -5.03 -4.93 0.62
N ASN A 57 -6.00 -4.39 -0.11
CA ASN A 57 -5.81 -4.06 -1.53
C ASN A 57 -4.75 -2.96 -1.72
N LEU A 58 -4.74 -1.96 -0.83
CA LEU A 58 -3.74 -0.90 -0.85
C LEU A 58 -2.34 -1.45 -0.55
N SER A 59 -2.19 -2.35 0.41
CA SER A 59 -0.88 -2.93 0.73
C SER A 59 -0.35 -3.78 -0.43
N PHE A 60 -1.20 -4.54 -1.13
CA PHE A 60 -0.80 -5.26 -2.34
C PHE A 60 -0.42 -4.32 -3.47
N HIS A 61 -1.14 -3.22 -3.67
CA HIS A 61 -0.77 -2.21 -4.65
C HIS A 61 0.60 -1.59 -4.31
N GLN A 62 0.82 -1.20 -3.06
CA GLN A 62 2.11 -0.66 -2.62
C GLN A 62 3.25 -1.68 -2.78
N ALA A 63 3.00 -2.96 -2.47
CA ALA A 63 3.97 -4.03 -2.67
C ALA A 63 4.34 -4.19 -4.16
N ALA A 64 3.35 -4.15 -5.06
CA ALA A 64 3.58 -4.23 -6.50
C ALA A 64 4.41 -3.04 -7.02
N ILE A 65 4.10 -1.81 -6.57
CA ILE A 65 4.88 -0.62 -6.92
C ILE A 65 6.31 -0.74 -6.40
N HIS A 66 6.49 -1.15 -5.14
CA HIS A 66 7.81 -1.30 -4.55
C HIS A 66 8.64 -2.40 -5.24
N ALA A 67 8.00 -3.48 -5.67
CA ALA A 67 8.65 -4.49 -6.50
C ALA A 67 9.05 -3.90 -7.86
N GLY A 68 8.19 -3.11 -8.49
CA GLY A 68 8.48 -2.40 -9.74
C GLY A 68 9.70 -1.48 -9.64
N GLU A 69 9.77 -0.65 -8.61
CA GLU A 69 10.92 0.24 -8.35
C GLU A 69 12.21 -0.53 -8.05
N ARG A 70 12.11 -1.74 -7.48
CA ARG A 70 13.30 -2.59 -7.35
C ARG A 70 13.86 -3.00 -8.72
N SER A 71 12.99 -3.19 -9.72
CA SER A 71 13.42 -3.56 -11.07
C SER A 71 14.23 -2.45 -11.74
N THR A 72 13.90 -1.18 -11.50
CA THR A 72 14.63 -0.04 -12.04
C THR A 72 16.00 0.09 -11.38
N GLU A 73 16.08 -0.09 -10.06
CA GLU A 73 17.35 -0.10 -9.33
C GLU A 73 18.28 -1.22 -9.81
N LEU A 74 17.75 -2.43 -10.02
CA LEU A 74 18.54 -3.54 -10.56
C LEU A 74 19.05 -3.26 -11.97
N ALA A 75 18.24 -2.64 -12.83
CA ALA A 75 18.65 -2.25 -14.18
C ALA A 75 19.79 -1.22 -14.15
N ILE A 76 19.69 -0.25 -13.24
CA ILE A 76 20.70 0.80 -13.08
C ILE A 76 22.01 0.21 -12.57
N THR A 77 21.97 -0.48 -11.43
CA THR A 77 23.16 -1.00 -10.74
C THR A 77 23.87 -2.13 -11.48
N ASN A 78 23.13 -3.03 -12.14
CA ASN A 78 23.74 -4.20 -12.80
C ASN A 78 24.28 -3.89 -14.20
N TRP A 79 23.69 -2.91 -14.91
CA TRP A 79 24.04 -2.65 -16.30
C TRP A 79 24.38 -1.20 -16.60
N LEU A 80 23.58 -0.22 -16.16
CA LEU A 80 23.83 1.17 -16.57
C LEU A 80 25.03 1.79 -15.85
N GLU A 81 25.13 1.68 -14.54
CA GLU A 81 26.22 2.28 -13.76
C GLU A 81 27.61 1.73 -14.13
N PRO A 82 27.81 0.41 -14.26
CA PRO A 82 29.13 -0.13 -14.61
C PRO A 82 29.62 0.30 -16.00
N ASN A 83 28.69 0.51 -16.94
CA ASN A 83 28.98 0.79 -18.35
C ASN A 83 28.81 2.29 -18.72
N ASN A 84 28.67 3.17 -17.74
CA ASN A 84 28.51 4.63 -17.94
C ASN A 84 29.86 5.38 -17.90
N SER A 85 30.98 4.70 -18.12
CA SER A 85 32.29 5.34 -18.11
C SER A 85 32.59 6.07 -19.42
N LEU A 86 33.38 7.14 -19.36
CA LEU A 86 33.70 7.93 -20.55
C LEU A 86 34.51 7.07 -21.55
N GLY A 87 33.97 6.89 -22.75
CA GLY A 87 34.60 6.09 -23.80
C GLY A 87 34.21 4.61 -23.79
N ASP A 88 33.30 4.20 -22.91
CA ASP A 88 32.74 2.85 -22.89
C ASP A 88 31.77 2.62 -24.06
N PRO A 89 32.05 1.64 -24.95
CA PRO A 89 31.18 1.34 -26.07
C PRO A 89 30.05 0.35 -25.72
N ASP A 90 30.01 -0.24 -24.52
CA ASP A 90 29.07 -1.32 -24.21
C ASP A 90 27.60 -0.87 -24.25
N LEU A 91 27.33 0.42 -24.03
CA LEU A 91 26.01 1.04 -24.19
C LEU A 91 25.72 1.50 -25.63
N HIS A 92 26.61 1.25 -26.59
CA HIS A 92 26.41 1.62 -28.00
C HIS A 92 25.75 0.50 -28.81
N ASP A 93 25.81 -0.75 -28.35
CA ASP A 93 25.18 -1.91 -28.99
C ASP A 93 24.14 -2.59 -28.08
N ASN A 94 23.30 -3.45 -28.65
CA ASN A 94 22.35 -4.26 -27.91
C ASN A 94 23.07 -5.32 -27.09
N SER A 95 22.58 -5.59 -25.88
CA SER A 95 23.09 -6.67 -25.03
C SER A 95 21.94 -7.55 -24.57
N ALA A 96 21.66 -8.61 -25.34
CA ALA A 96 20.56 -9.53 -25.08
C ALA A 96 20.66 -10.21 -23.71
N GLY A 97 21.87 -10.58 -23.28
CA GLY A 97 22.11 -11.23 -21.98
C GLY A 97 21.86 -10.31 -20.78
N ASN A 98 21.87 -8.99 -20.99
CA ASN A 98 21.65 -7.97 -19.96
C ASN A 98 20.33 -7.23 -20.14
N GLY A 99 19.46 -7.72 -21.03
CA GLY A 99 18.18 -7.07 -21.34
C GLY A 99 18.34 -5.64 -21.80
N TYR A 100 19.40 -5.31 -22.53
CA TYR A 100 19.68 -3.95 -23.00
C TYR A 100 19.45 -3.81 -24.50
N ARG A 101 18.82 -2.70 -24.87
CA ARG A 101 18.60 -2.25 -26.24
C ARG A 101 19.15 -0.84 -26.41
N ALA A 102 20.10 -0.69 -27.34
CA ALA A 102 20.67 0.60 -27.69
C ALA A 102 19.69 1.50 -28.47
N MET A 103 18.57 0.95 -28.95
CA MET A 103 17.51 1.66 -29.67
C MET A 103 16.16 1.57 -28.97
N ARG A 104 15.21 2.41 -29.39
CA ARG A 104 13.80 2.32 -29.03
C ARG A 104 13.13 1.21 -29.85
N GLU A 105 12.39 0.35 -29.17
CA GLU A 105 11.55 -0.65 -29.80
C GLU A 105 10.15 -0.56 -29.19
N ASP A 106 9.15 -0.33 -30.03
CA ASP A 106 7.75 -0.20 -29.65
C ASP A 106 6.94 -1.32 -30.30
N PRO A 107 5.78 -1.71 -29.72
CA PRO A 107 4.86 -2.62 -30.38
C PRO A 107 4.49 -2.10 -31.78
N PRO A 108 4.53 -2.94 -32.83
CA PRO A 108 4.04 -2.56 -34.15
C PRO A 108 2.55 -2.24 -34.08
N GLY A 109 2.08 -1.28 -34.89
CA GLY A 109 0.92 -0.41 -34.58
C GLY A 109 -0.43 -1.01 -34.14
N THR A 110 -0.68 -2.32 -34.27
CA THR A 110 -1.90 -2.98 -33.74
C THR A 110 -1.65 -3.89 -32.54
N ASP A 111 -0.40 -4.14 -32.17
CA ASP A 111 -0.05 -5.06 -31.09
C ASP A 111 -0.14 -4.38 -29.73
N SER A 112 -0.59 -5.14 -28.73
CA SER A 112 -0.57 -4.69 -27.34
C SER A 112 0.86 -4.72 -26.78
N TRP A 113 1.12 -3.88 -25.78
CA TRP A 113 2.36 -3.94 -25.00
C TRP A 113 2.60 -5.31 -24.37
N ASP A 114 1.55 -6.01 -23.98
CA ASP A 114 1.61 -7.37 -23.41
C ASP A 114 2.09 -8.40 -24.44
N LYS A 115 1.55 -8.34 -25.67
CA LYS A 115 1.97 -9.18 -26.78
C LYS A 115 3.43 -8.89 -27.16
N PHE A 116 3.78 -7.61 -27.30
CA PHE A 116 5.15 -7.20 -27.61
C PHE A 116 6.14 -7.64 -26.52
N TRP A 117 5.77 -7.51 -25.25
CA TRP A 117 6.60 -8.02 -24.15
C TRP A 117 6.84 -9.52 -24.30
N THR A 118 5.76 -10.29 -24.44
CA THR A 118 5.82 -11.76 -24.47
C THR A 118 6.60 -12.29 -25.69
N ASP A 119 6.38 -11.70 -26.86
CA ASP A 119 6.94 -12.20 -28.12
C ASP A 119 8.37 -11.69 -28.38
N THR A 120 8.70 -10.48 -27.92
CA THR A 120 9.95 -9.79 -28.31
C THR A 120 10.92 -9.59 -27.14
N LEU A 121 10.41 -9.24 -25.95
CA LEU A 121 11.25 -8.78 -24.84
C LEU A 121 11.50 -9.88 -23.80
N ALA A 122 10.52 -10.73 -23.52
CA ALA A 122 10.53 -11.69 -22.41
C ALA A 122 11.72 -12.66 -22.48
N ALA A 123 12.10 -13.10 -23.68
CA ALA A 123 13.25 -13.99 -23.87
C ALA A 123 14.61 -13.36 -23.53
N GLN A 124 14.68 -12.03 -23.49
CA GLN A 124 15.89 -11.28 -23.19
C GLN A 124 15.75 -10.43 -21.92
N ALA A 125 14.62 -10.54 -21.22
CA ALA A 125 14.41 -9.83 -19.97
C ALA A 125 15.28 -10.43 -18.87
N VAL A 126 15.91 -9.56 -18.10
CA VAL A 126 16.69 -9.99 -16.93
C VAL A 126 15.74 -10.10 -15.74
N ALA A 127 15.64 -11.30 -15.19
CA ALA A 127 14.86 -11.55 -13.98
C ALA A 127 15.69 -11.20 -12.72
N GLY A 128 15.13 -10.38 -11.85
CA GLY A 128 15.70 -10.10 -10.54
C GLY A 128 15.48 -11.28 -9.58
N THR A 129 16.22 -11.28 -8.46
CA THR A 129 15.97 -12.22 -7.37
C THR A 129 14.59 -11.95 -6.75
N PRO A 130 13.86 -12.98 -6.31
CA PRO A 130 12.60 -12.79 -5.60
C PRO A 130 12.73 -11.84 -4.40
N ASP A 131 11.68 -11.09 -4.12
CA ASP A 131 11.57 -10.32 -2.87
C ASP A 131 11.17 -11.21 -1.68
N ALA A 132 11.10 -10.62 -0.48
CA ALA A 132 10.70 -11.33 0.73
C ALA A 132 9.25 -11.86 0.67
N ALA A 133 8.42 -11.32 -0.22
CA ALA A 133 7.06 -11.76 -0.48
C ALA A 133 6.97 -12.81 -1.61
N GLY A 134 8.09 -13.14 -2.27
CA GLY A 134 8.16 -14.09 -3.38
C GLY A 134 7.86 -13.50 -4.76
N ASN A 135 7.70 -12.18 -4.88
CA ASN A 135 7.50 -11.53 -6.17
C ASN A 135 8.82 -11.51 -6.96
N THR A 136 8.74 -11.86 -8.24
CA THR A 136 9.86 -11.78 -9.18
C THR A 136 9.56 -10.67 -10.17
N VAL A 137 10.56 -9.82 -10.43
CA VAL A 137 10.46 -8.74 -11.41
C VAL A 137 11.42 -9.01 -12.56
N SER A 138 11.09 -8.49 -13.74
CA SER A 138 11.93 -8.62 -14.93
C SER A 138 11.97 -7.30 -15.65
N TYR A 139 13.15 -6.92 -16.17
CA TYR A 139 13.33 -5.66 -16.89
C TYR A 139 13.98 -5.87 -18.25
N VAL A 140 13.68 -4.92 -19.13
CA VAL A 140 14.43 -4.63 -20.35
C VAL A 140 14.65 -3.11 -20.39
N ILE A 141 15.85 -2.71 -20.79
CA ILE A 141 16.30 -1.33 -20.86
C ILE A 141 16.30 -0.90 -22.32
N HIS A 142 15.59 0.18 -22.64
CA HIS A 142 15.68 0.86 -23.93
C HIS A 142 16.39 2.19 -23.76
N ARG A 143 17.42 2.45 -24.57
CA ARG A 143 18.13 3.75 -24.58
C ARG A 143 17.38 4.87 -25.29
N LEU A 144 16.24 4.55 -25.89
CA LEU A 144 15.36 5.50 -26.59
C LEU A 144 16.04 6.24 -27.76
N CYS A 145 16.95 5.58 -28.48
CA CYS A 145 17.55 6.08 -29.71
C CYS A 145 16.86 5.54 -30.97
N ASP A 146 16.95 6.26 -32.07
CA ASP A 146 16.41 5.85 -33.39
C ASP A 146 17.22 4.73 -34.06
N GLY A 147 18.40 4.42 -33.53
CA GLY A 147 19.25 3.34 -34.01
C GLY A 147 20.31 2.93 -33.00
N VAL A 148 21.01 1.84 -33.35
CA VAL A 148 22.15 1.32 -32.60
C VAL A 148 23.39 2.18 -32.89
N GLY A 149 24.14 2.55 -31.85
CA GLY A 149 25.39 3.28 -32.00
C GLY A 149 25.67 4.27 -30.87
N ALA A 150 26.76 5.02 -31.05
CA ALA A 150 27.16 6.04 -30.09
C ALA A 150 26.12 7.18 -30.03
N PRO A 151 25.82 7.72 -28.84
CA PRO A 151 24.69 8.65 -28.63
C PRO A 151 24.87 10.01 -29.30
N HIS A 152 26.10 10.34 -29.69
CA HIS A 152 26.43 11.56 -30.41
C HIS A 152 26.35 11.36 -31.94
N VAL A 153 26.15 10.13 -32.41
CA VAL A 153 26.02 9.75 -33.82
C VAL A 153 24.57 9.44 -34.18
N VAL A 154 23.83 8.78 -33.28
CA VAL A 154 22.40 8.45 -33.46
C VAL A 154 21.49 9.46 -32.75
N ASN A 155 20.24 9.60 -33.18
CA ASN A 155 19.31 10.53 -32.52
C ASN A 155 18.64 9.81 -31.34
N CYS A 156 19.01 10.23 -30.13
CA CYS A 156 18.36 9.77 -28.91
C CYS A 156 17.34 10.79 -28.40
N ALA A 157 16.32 10.30 -27.70
CA ALA A 157 15.42 11.14 -26.94
C ALA A 157 16.25 12.00 -25.95
N LYS A 158 16.03 13.31 -25.98
CA LYS A 158 16.68 14.29 -25.09
C LYS A 158 15.62 14.87 -24.16
N SER A 159 16.02 15.22 -22.94
CA SER A 159 15.14 16.00 -22.06
C SER A 159 14.70 17.28 -22.77
N PRO A 160 13.44 17.71 -22.59
CA PRO A 160 13.07 19.09 -22.90
C PRO A 160 14.06 20.04 -22.24
N ALA A 161 14.50 21.04 -22.99
CA ALA A 161 15.41 22.09 -22.51
C ALA A 161 14.72 23.03 -21.51
#